data_AF-A0A939GIA2-F1
#
_entry.id   AF-A0A939GIA2-F1
#
_cell.length_a   1.000
_cell.length_b   1.000
_cell.length_c   1.000
_cell.angle_alpha   90.00
_cell.angle_beta   90.00
_cell.angle_gamma   90.00
#
_symmetry.space_group_name_H-M   'P 1'
#
loop_
_entity.id
_entity.type
_entity.pdbx_description
1 polymer ?
#
loop_
_entity_poly.entity_id
_entity_poly.type
_entity_poly.pdbx_seq_one_letter_code
_entity_poly.pdbx_strand_id
1 'polypeptide(L)'
;MKNLNRKSLFLLALPLVMACKDNSIGQGAGPVTKPYVFNWTVIADSSSQALIQQFYNSGGRYFNETNSGSTKFNYWPQAHALDVLVDAYVRTKDNRYLSLMNDWYGGVPIKNGNTFLNEYYDDMDWNALATLRAYDATGDKKWLDVAQTLWDDIKLGWNDTMGGGIAWRKGQRYYKNTPANGPAIILAARLYQRLNRQTDLDWAKKIYDWQLKTLVDPATGFVYDGINSDNDGKTNTTWKFTYNQGLVIGAGLELYRATKNEAYLNDAIRTANFTLADPNLSGSGLLKDEGNGDGGLFKAVLVRYLTLLATEPAVPAATRTNYVNFLTTNAETLWRSGTQKPQVVFGPNWANRPTNGKAELTTQLSGATLLEAMTRLK
;
A
#
# COMPACT_ATOMS: atom_id res chain seq x y z
N MET A 1 50.78 59.20 15.88
CA MET A 1 49.59 59.57 16.66
C MET A 1 48.37 59.65 15.73
N LYS A 2 47.34 58.87 16.07
CA LYS A 2 45.91 59.01 15.70
C LYS A 2 45.46 58.80 14.23
N ASN A 3 44.87 57.61 14.06
CA ASN A 3 43.54 57.30 13.54
C ASN A 3 43.27 57.30 12.03
N LEU A 4 43.16 56.07 11.52
CA LEU A 4 42.32 55.62 10.41
C LEU A 4 40.93 56.27 10.45
N ASN A 5 40.41 56.66 9.28
CA ASN A 5 38.98 56.81 9.07
C ASN A 5 38.55 56.10 7.79
N ARG A 6 37.84 54.97 7.98
CA ARG A 6 37.14 54.19 6.94
C ARG A 6 36.00 55.04 6.36
N LYS A 7 35.85 55.05 5.03
CA LYS A 7 34.55 55.34 4.39
C LYS A 7 34.17 54.18 3.48
N SER A 8 32.92 53.76 3.70
CA SER A 8 32.33 52.47 3.37
C SER A 8 31.85 52.36 1.93
N LEU A 9 32.06 51.19 1.33
CA LEU A 9 31.34 50.71 0.15
C LEU A 9 29.90 50.38 0.57
N PHE A 10 28.90 51.01 -0.05
CA PHE A 10 27.49 50.61 0.07
C PHE A 10 27.26 49.38 -0.82
N LEU A 11 27.16 48.19 -0.22
CA LEU A 11 26.52 47.04 -0.85
C LEU A 11 25.00 47.16 -0.62
N LEU A 12 24.23 47.29 -1.71
CA LEU A 12 22.78 47.06 -1.68
C LEU A 12 22.54 45.57 -1.38
N ALA A 13 22.11 45.27 -0.15
CA ALA A 13 21.52 43.99 0.19
C ALA A 13 20.05 44.00 -0.24
N LEU A 14 19.71 43.28 -1.32
CA LEU A 14 18.33 42.92 -1.61
C LEU A 14 17.85 41.93 -0.53
N PRO A 15 16.75 42.18 0.19
CA PRO A 15 16.19 41.19 1.10
C PRO A 15 15.54 40.09 0.27
N LEU A 16 16.13 38.90 0.32
CA LEU A 16 15.49 37.66 -0.13
C LEU A 16 14.26 37.43 0.76
N VAL A 17 13.07 37.77 0.25
CA VAL A 17 11.82 37.43 0.93
C VAL A 17 11.63 35.93 0.76
N MET A 18 12.11 35.18 1.76
CA MET A 18 11.80 33.77 1.93
C MET A 18 10.31 33.69 2.23
N ALA A 19 9.50 33.33 1.24
CA ALA A 19 8.10 33.02 1.45
C ALA A 19 8.01 31.77 2.34
N CYS A 20 7.80 31.97 3.64
CA CYS A 20 7.40 30.91 4.54
C CYS A 20 6.08 30.33 4.04
N LYS A 21 6.14 29.18 3.36
CA LYS A 21 4.97 28.31 3.23
C LYS A 21 4.54 27.96 4.65
N ASP A 22 3.29 28.26 4.96
CA ASP A 22 2.68 28.06 6.26
C ASP A 22 2.67 26.56 6.58
N ASN A 23 3.66 26.10 7.37
CA ASN A 23 3.87 24.72 7.81
C ASN A 23 2.90 24.34 8.94
N SER A 24 1.63 24.76 8.87
CA SER A 24 0.66 24.37 9.89
C SER A 24 0.34 22.88 9.74
N ILE A 25 1.12 22.06 10.45
CA ILE A 25 0.75 20.70 10.84
C ILE A 25 -0.67 20.82 11.38
N GLY A 26 -1.66 20.26 10.67
CA GLY A 26 -3.08 20.49 10.89
C GLY A 26 -3.40 20.57 12.38
N GLN A 27 -3.56 21.80 12.88
CA GLN A 27 -3.49 22.06 14.31
C GLN A 27 -4.61 21.31 15.03
N GLY A 28 -4.22 20.63 16.12
CA GLY A 28 -5.10 19.83 16.95
C GLY A 28 -6.24 20.63 17.59
N ALA A 29 -7.24 19.89 18.07
CA ALA A 29 -8.40 20.30 18.87
C ALA A 29 -8.49 21.82 19.15
N GLY A 30 -9.08 22.56 18.22
CA GLY A 30 -9.63 23.88 18.54
C GLY A 30 -10.75 23.75 19.58
N PRO A 31 -11.18 24.87 20.20
CA PRO A 31 -12.27 24.88 21.16
C PRO A 31 -13.51 24.17 20.60
N VAL A 32 -14.25 23.47 21.47
CA VAL A 32 -15.35 22.52 21.23
C VAL A 32 -16.49 23.07 20.32
N THR A 33 -16.45 24.35 19.93
CA THR A 33 -17.51 25.05 19.19
C THR A 33 -17.29 25.16 17.68
N LYS A 34 -16.16 24.70 17.11
CA LYS A 34 -15.99 24.60 15.64
C LYS A 34 -15.70 23.16 15.19
N PRO A 35 -16.44 22.62 14.21
CA PRO A 35 -16.12 21.32 13.65
C PRO A 35 -14.73 21.38 13.02
N TYR A 36 -13.88 20.43 13.37
CA TYR A 36 -12.55 20.31 12.77
C TYR A 36 -12.69 20.01 11.28
N VAL A 37 -11.99 20.79 10.46
CA VAL A 37 -12.01 20.67 9.00
C VAL A 37 -10.81 19.84 8.57
N PHE A 38 -11.06 18.71 7.92
CA PHE A 38 -10.01 17.86 7.37
C PHE A 38 -9.56 18.39 6.01
N ASN A 39 -8.33 18.91 5.94
CA ASN A 39 -7.66 19.15 4.68
C ASN A 39 -6.85 17.91 4.30
N TRP A 40 -7.49 16.97 3.58
CA TRP A 40 -6.87 15.69 3.23
C TRP A 40 -5.59 15.84 2.41
N THR A 41 -5.47 16.87 1.58
CA THR A 41 -4.23 17.13 0.83
C THR A 41 -3.07 17.48 1.76
N VAL A 42 -3.27 18.39 2.73
CA VAL A 42 -2.24 18.76 3.71
C VAL A 42 -1.91 17.59 4.65
N ILE A 43 -2.92 16.83 5.05
CA ILE A 43 -2.77 15.65 5.92
C ILE A 43 -1.95 14.57 5.21
N ALA A 44 -2.29 14.23 3.97
CA ALA A 44 -1.55 13.26 3.16
C ALA A 44 -0.11 13.73 2.90
N ASP A 45 0.08 15.02 2.59
CA ASP A 45 1.41 15.60 2.41
C ASP A 45 2.28 15.45 3.68
N SER A 46 1.71 15.77 4.84
CA SER A 46 2.38 15.60 6.14
C SER A 46 2.78 14.14 6.39
N SER A 47 1.88 13.20 6.06
CA SER A 47 2.13 11.76 6.22
C SER A 47 3.24 11.24 5.30
N SER A 48 3.21 11.61 4.03
CA SER A 48 4.20 11.18 3.05
C SER A 48 5.57 11.80 3.31
N GLN A 49 5.62 13.04 3.81
CA GLN A 49 6.86 13.64 4.30
C GLN A 49 7.39 12.94 5.56
N ALA A 50 6.52 12.60 6.52
CA ALA A 50 6.92 11.89 7.73
C ALA A 50 7.48 10.49 7.44
N LEU A 51 6.90 9.75 6.48
CA LEU A 51 7.48 8.48 6.01
C LEU A 51 8.95 8.66 5.60
N ILE A 52 9.25 9.68 4.80
CA ILE A 52 10.62 9.96 4.34
C ILE A 52 11.51 10.37 5.52
N GLN A 53 11.07 11.34 6.32
CA GLN A 53 11.87 11.88 7.43
C GLN A 53 12.19 10.85 8.51
N GLN A 54 11.25 9.95 8.78
CA GLN A 54 11.33 9.00 9.91
C GLN A 54 11.96 7.66 9.51
N PHE A 55 11.85 7.24 8.24
CA PHE A 55 12.23 5.88 7.83
C PHE A 55 13.23 5.83 6.66
N TYR A 56 13.38 6.88 5.84
CA TYR A 56 14.28 6.79 4.68
C TYR A 56 15.75 6.74 5.10
N ASN A 57 16.46 5.71 4.65
CA ASN A 57 17.89 5.55 4.84
C ASN A 57 18.62 6.00 3.57
N SER A 58 19.17 7.22 3.58
CA SER A 58 19.85 7.79 2.42
C SER A 58 21.14 7.06 2.04
N GLY A 59 21.85 6.48 3.02
CA GLY A 59 23.09 5.74 2.76
C GLY A 59 22.83 4.41 2.05
N GLY A 60 21.75 3.72 2.40
CA GLY A 60 21.34 2.46 1.78
C GLY A 60 20.35 2.60 0.63
N ARG A 61 19.70 3.76 0.49
CA ARG A 61 18.64 4.06 -0.49
C ARG A 61 17.44 3.08 -0.38
N TYR A 62 17.02 2.82 0.86
CA TYR A 62 15.85 2.01 1.22
C TYR A 62 15.17 2.58 2.48
N PHE A 63 14.04 2.03 2.92
CA PHE A 63 13.35 2.43 4.15
C PHE A 63 13.67 1.47 5.30
N ASN A 64 14.09 2.01 6.44
CA ASN A 64 14.38 1.27 7.67
C ASN A 64 13.13 0.58 8.23
N GLU A 65 13.29 -0.53 8.95
CA GLU A 65 12.19 -1.28 9.57
C GLU A 65 11.47 -0.46 10.63
N THR A 66 12.18 0.39 11.38
CA THR A 66 11.61 1.27 12.41
C THR A 66 12.16 2.68 12.31
N ASN A 67 11.42 3.65 12.85
CA ASN A 67 11.91 5.02 13.02
C ASN A 67 12.82 5.21 14.24
N SER A 68 13.12 4.11 14.95
CA SER A 68 13.95 4.08 16.16
C SER A 68 15.35 3.49 15.91
N GLY A 69 15.71 3.26 14.65
CA GLY A 69 17.07 2.90 14.24
C GLY A 69 17.27 1.44 13.81
N SER A 70 16.22 0.60 13.77
CA SER A 70 16.37 -0.74 13.18
C SER A 70 16.59 -0.63 11.68
N THR A 71 17.76 -1.06 11.21
CA THR A 71 18.13 -1.08 9.80
C THR A 71 17.91 -2.44 9.13
N LYS A 72 17.24 -3.37 9.84
CA LYS A 72 16.85 -4.67 9.29
C LYS A 72 16.06 -4.45 8.01
N PHE A 73 16.43 -5.19 6.97
CA PHE A 73 15.81 -5.08 5.67
C PHE A 73 14.69 -6.10 5.55
N ASN A 74 13.49 -5.62 5.27
CA ASN A 74 12.33 -6.43 4.89
C ASN A 74 11.96 -6.02 3.46
N TYR A 75 11.85 -6.97 2.53
CA TYR A 75 11.75 -6.67 1.10
C TYR A 75 10.34 -6.23 0.70
N TRP A 76 9.29 -6.97 1.04
CA TRP A 76 7.92 -6.57 0.67
C TRP A 76 7.44 -5.21 1.22
N PRO A 77 7.79 -4.74 2.43
CA PRO A 77 7.38 -3.40 2.87
C PRO A 77 8.07 -2.29 2.05
N GLN A 78 9.21 -2.56 1.40
CA GLN A 78 9.80 -1.60 0.47
C GLN A 78 8.89 -1.35 -0.73
N ALA A 79 8.22 -2.38 -1.26
CA ALA A 79 7.26 -2.21 -2.35
C ALA A 79 6.14 -1.25 -1.94
N HIS A 80 5.64 -1.38 -0.72
CA HIS A 80 4.59 -0.52 -0.18
C HIS A 80 5.08 0.90 0.11
N ALA A 81 6.36 1.08 0.45
CA ALA A 81 6.97 2.40 0.51
C ALA A 81 7.06 3.05 -0.87
N LEU A 82 7.48 2.31 -1.91
CA LEU A 82 7.44 2.79 -3.31
C LEU A 82 6.01 3.18 -3.71
N ASP A 83 5.03 2.38 -3.32
CA ASP A 83 3.60 2.62 -3.54
C ASP A 83 3.12 3.98 -2.98
N VAL A 84 3.56 4.34 -1.76
CA VAL A 84 3.26 5.65 -1.14
C VAL A 84 4.00 6.78 -1.85
N LEU A 85 5.26 6.57 -2.24
CA LEU A 85 6.00 7.55 -3.05
C LEU A 85 5.30 7.81 -4.39
N VAL A 86 4.79 6.76 -5.05
CA VAL A 86 4.00 6.87 -6.28
C VAL A 86 2.70 7.62 -6.04
N ASP A 87 1.97 7.33 -4.95
CA ASP A 87 0.75 8.05 -4.61
C ASP A 87 1.02 9.55 -4.41
N ALA A 88 2.06 9.90 -3.65
CA ALA A 88 2.48 11.27 -3.43
C ALA A 88 2.95 11.96 -4.72
N TYR A 89 3.72 11.27 -5.58
CA TYR A 89 4.17 11.79 -6.86
C TYR A 89 3.00 12.05 -7.82
N VAL A 90 2.04 11.12 -7.91
CA VAL A 90 0.85 11.29 -8.76
C VAL A 90 0.03 12.50 -8.31
N ARG A 91 -0.14 12.69 -6.99
CA ARG A 91 -0.89 13.82 -6.42
C ARG A 91 -0.18 15.17 -6.61
N THR A 92 1.14 15.22 -6.42
CA THR A 92 1.88 16.49 -6.31
C THR A 92 2.69 16.86 -7.54
N LYS A 93 3.12 15.88 -8.34
CA LYS A 93 4.15 16.00 -9.39
C LYS A 93 5.48 16.58 -8.89
N ASP A 94 5.77 16.47 -7.59
CA ASP A 94 7.03 16.93 -7.01
C ASP A 94 8.18 15.95 -7.34
N ASN A 95 9.21 16.47 -8.02
CA ASN A 95 10.40 15.73 -8.45
C ASN A 95 11.19 15.10 -7.30
N ARG A 96 11.01 15.56 -6.06
CA ARG A 96 11.60 14.92 -4.87
C ARG A 96 11.13 13.47 -4.72
N TYR A 97 9.85 13.17 -4.96
CA TYR A 97 9.35 11.80 -4.92
C TYR A 97 9.92 10.97 -6.07
N LEU A 98 10.03 11.54 -7.27
CA LEU A 98 10.68 10.88 -8.41
C LEU A 98 12.15 10.53 -8.11
N SER A 99 12.89 11.42 -7.46
CA SER A 99 14.26 11.15 -7.01
C SER A 99 14.30 9.98 -6.02
N LEU A 100 13.41 9.95 -5.03
CA LEU A 100 13.33 8.88 -4.05
C LEU A 100 12.91 7.54 -4.64
N MET A 101 12.01 7.55 -5.65
CA MET A 101 11.68 6.36 -6.42
C MET A 101 12.93 5.83 -7.15
N ASN A 102 13.70 6.71 -7.81
CA ASN A 102 14.95 6.30 -8.46
C ASN A 102 16.01 5.81 -7.46
N ASP A 103 16.03 6.36 -6.25
CA ASP A 103 16.86 5.84 -5.16
C ASP A 103 16.47 4.44 -4.75
N TRP A 104 15.18 4.22 -4.51
CA TRP A 104 14.62 2.91 -4.23
C TRP A 104 15.01 1.88 -5.30
N TYR A 105 14.90 2.24 -6.59
CA TYR A 105 15.26 1.37 -7.72
C TYR A 105 16.72 0.90 -7.65
N GLY A 106 17.63 1.76 -7.20
CA GLY A 106 19.04 1.42 -7.08
C GLY A 106 19.42 0.74 -5.77
N GLY A 107 18.75 1.06 -4.65
CA GLY A 107 19.13 0.59 -3.32
C GLY A 107 18.50 -0.74 -2.91
N VAL A 108 17.21 -0.92 -3.19
CA VAL A 108 16.46 -2.12 -2.80
C VAL A 108 17.05 -3.42 -3.37
N PRO A 109 17.38 -3.53 -4.68
CA PRO A 109 17.97 -4.76 -5.20
C PRO A 109 19.33 -5.08 -4.56
N ILE A 110 20.15 -4.07 -4.20
CA ILE A 110 21.43 -4.29 -3.50
C ILE A 110 21.18 -4.96 -2.14
N LYS A 111 20.21 -4.46 -1.38
CA LYS A 111 19.82 -5.04 -0.08
C LYS A 111 19.18 -6.43 -0.22
N ASN A 112 18.60 -6.72 -1.37
CA ASN A 112 18.03 -8.01 -1.73
C ASN A 112 19.03 -8.95 -2.45
N GLY A 113 20.35 -8.71 -2.33
CA GLY A 113 21.37 -9.60 -2.90
C GLY A 113 21.73 -9.30 -4.36
N ASN A 114 21.68 -8.02 -4.75
CA ASN A 114 21.90 -7.52 -6.12
C ASN A 114 20.91 -8.06 -7.16
N THR A 115 19.66 -8.27 -6.76
CA THR A 115 18.58 -8.75 -7.64
C THR A 115 17.22 -8.29 -7.13
N PHE A 116 16.21 -8.24 -8.00
CA PHE A 116 14.81 -8.11 -7.59
C PHE A 116 14.15 -9.48 -7.29
N LEU A 117 14.74 -10.58 -7.73
CA LEU A 117 14.21 -11.92 -7.43
C LEU A 117 14.34 -12.23 -5.93
N ASN A 118 13.36 -12.94 -5.39
CA ASN A 118 13.33 -13.31 -3.98
C ASN A 118 12.91 -14.79 -3.81
N GLU A 119 13.09 -15.32 -2.61
CA GLU A 119 12.64 -16.66 -2.21
C GLU A 119 11.11 -16.73 -2.08
N TYR A 120 10.49 -15.61 -1.72
CA TYR A 120 9.06 -15.46 -1.46
C TYR A 120 8.34 -14.92 -2.71
N TYR A 121 7.32 -15.63 -3.19
CA TYR A 121 6.60 -15.26 -4.40
C TYR A 121 5.68 -14.05 -4.17
N ASP A 122 5.07 -13.97 -2.99
CA ASP A 122 4.30 -12.82 -2.54
C ASP A 122 5.16 -11.55 -2.44
N ASP A 123 6.36 -11.63 -1.87
CA ASP A 123 7.32 -10.52 -1.85
C ASP A 123 7.63 -9.99 -3.26
N MET A 124 7.82 -10.88 -4.24
CA MET A 124 8.03 -10.52 -5.64
C MET A 124 6.78 -9.90 -6.26
N ASP A 125 5.60 -10.44 -5.97
CA ASP A 125 4.31 -9.91 -6.44
C ASP A 125 4.09 -8.46 -5.97
N TRP A 126 4.36 -8.16 -4.71
CA TRP A 126 4.24 -6.80 -4.17
C TRP A 126 5.17 -5.82 -4.89
N ASN A 127 6.43 -6.21 -5.11
CA ASN A 127 7.42 -5.39 -5.83
C ASN A 127 7.07 -5.24 -7.31
N ALA A 128 6.53 -6.28 -7.96
CA ALA A 128 6.07 -6.22 -9.34
C ALA A 128 4.90 -5.25 -9.50
N LEU A 129 3.94 -5.27 -8.58
CA LEU A 129 2.82 -4.32 -8.57
C LEU A 129 3.28 -2.88 -8.35
N ALA A 130 4.16 -2.65 -7.37
CA ALA A 130 4.66 -1.31 -7.07
C ALA A 130 5.50 -0.73 -8.23
N THR A 131 6.33 -1.55 -8.87
CA THR A 131 7.12 -1.15 -10.05
C THR A 131 6.23 -0.93 -11.27
N LEU A 132 5.19 -1.74 -11.50
CA LEU A 132 4.21 -1.47 -12.56
C LEU A 132 3.45 -0.15 -12.34
N ARG A 133 3.14 0.19 -11.09
CA ARG A 133 2.57 1.51 -10.75
C ARG A 133 3.56 2.65 -10.97
N ALA A 134 4.85 2.45 -10.70
CA ALA A 134 5.89 3.43 -11.01
C ALA A 134 6.04 3.63 -12.52
N TYR A 135 5.92 2.57 -13.32
CA TYR A 135 5.82 2.68 -14.79
C TYR A 135 4.62 3.52 -15.20
N ASP A 136 3.42 3.19 -14.73
CA ASP A 136 2.18 3.94 -15.05
C ASP A 136 2.31 5.43 -14.67
N ALA A 137 3.04 5.77 -13.60
CA ALA A 137 3.22 7.14 -13.14
C ALA A 137 4.28 7.94 -13.90
N THR A 138 5.30 7.27 -14.47
CA THR A 138 6.51 7.93 -15.01
C THR A 138 6.73 7.71 -16.50
N GLY A 139 6.18 6.63 -17.08
CA GLY A 139 6.49 6.17 -18.42
C GLY A 139 7.89 5.56 -18.60
N ASP A 140 8.71 5.48 -17.55
CA ASP A 140 10.07 4.95 -17.64
C ASP A 140 10.05 3.41 -17.68
N LYS A 141 10.48 2.86 -18.81
CA LYS A 141 10.39 1.43 -19.12
C LYS A 141 11.14 0.53 -18.14
N LYS A 142 12.17 1.03 -17.45
CA LYS A 142 12.93 0.22 -16.47
C LYS A 142 12.03 -0.39 -15.39
N TRP A 143 10.97 0.31 -15.02
CA TRP A 143 9.99 -0.13 -14.04
C TRP A 143 9.15 -1.29 -14.56
N LEU A 144 8.71 -1.22 -15.81
CA LEU A 144 7.97 -2.27 -16.49
C LEU A 144 8.84 -3.52 -16.71
N ASP A 145 10.13 -3.33 -17.02
CA ASP A 145 11.07 -4.43 -17.22
C ASP A 145 11.29 -5.22 -15.90
N VAL A 146 11.32 -4.54 -14.75
CA VAL A 146 11.34 -5.22 -13.44
C VAL A 146 10.04 -5.98 -13.18
N ALA A 147 8.88 -5.35 -13.39
CA ALA A 147 7.59 -6.00 -13.20
C ALA A 147 7.44 -7.29 -14.04
N GLN A 148 7.90 -7.26 -15.29
CA GLN A 148 7.90 -8.43 -16.17
C GLN A 148 8.90 -9.51 -15.72
N THR A 149 10.10 -9.12 -15.31
CA THR A 149 11.11 -10.05 -14.77
C THR A 149 10.58 -10.82 -13.56
N LEU A 150 9.94 -10.10 -12.64
CA LEU A 150 9.32 -10.70 -11.46
C LEU A 150 8.16 -11.61 -11.85
N TRP A 151 7.29 -11.16 -12.77
CA TRP A 151 6.17 -11.95 -13.25
C TRP A 151 6.60 -13.29 -13.86
N ASP A 152 7.70 -13.30 -14.61
CA ASP A 152 8.27 -14.52 -15.19
C ASP A 152 8.69 -15.54 -14.12
N ASP A 153 9.32 -15.09 -13.03
CA ASP A 153 9.70 -15.96 -11.91
C ASP A 153 8.50 -16.40 -11.06
N ILE A 154 7.53 -15.50 -10.81
CA ILE A 154 6.30 -15.78 -10.04
C ILE A 154 5.50 -16.93 -10.65
N LYS A 155 5.38 -16.97 -11.99
CA LYS A 155 4.70 -18.08 -12.70
C LYS A 155 5.31 -19.45 -12.40
N LEU A 156 6.60 -19.54 -12.05
CA LEU A 156 7.27 -20.79 -11.68
C LEU A 156 6.79 -21.35 -10.32
N GLY A 157 6.12 -20.53 -9.52
CA GLY A 157 5.50 -20.95 -8.26
C GLY A 157 4.23 -21.76 -8.44
N TRP A 158 3.56 -21.66 -9.60
CA TRP A 158 2.39 -22.49 -9.91
C TRP A 158 2.76 -23.98 -9.96
N ASN A 159 1.92 -24.82 -9.35
CA ASN A 159 1.97 -26.28 -9.49
C ASN A 159 0.62 -26.91 -9.11
N ASP A 160 0.44 -28.20 -9.39
CA ASP A 160 -0.85 -28.89 -9.24
C ASP A 160 -1.17 -29.37 -7.81
N THR A 161 -0.28 -29.16 -6.84
CA THR A 161 -0.60 -29.40 -5.42
C THR A 161 -1.79 -28.54 -5.01
N MET A 162 -2.77 -29.12 -4.32
CA MET A 162 -4.08 -28.50 -4.02
C MET A 162 -4.86 -28.06 -5.27
N GLY A 163 -4.68 -28.76 -6.39
CA GLY A 163 -5.41 -28.52 -7.64
C GLY A 163 -4.99 -27.24 -8.38
N GLY A 164 -3.84 -26.65 -8.02
CA GLY A 164 -3.33 -25.41 -8.60
C GLY A 164 -2.79 -24.45 -7.55
N GLY A 165 -2.63 -23.19 -7.96
CA GLY A 165 -2.18 -22.11 -7.10
C GLY A 165 -0.65 -21.94 -7.10
N ILE A 166 -0.23 -20.69 -6.98
CA ILE A 166 1.15 -20.30 -6.76
C ILE A 166 1.50 -20.60 -5.30
N ALA A 167 2.65 -21.25 -5.09
CA ALA A 167 3.16 -21.52 -3.75
C ALA A 167 3.57 -20.24 -3.03
N TRP A 168 3.63 -20.27 -1.70
CA TRP A 168 4.08 -19.10 -0.94
C TRP A 168 5.55 -18.74 -1.24
N ARG A 169 6.43 -19.74 -1.25
CA ARG A 169 7.88 -19.58 -1.48
C ARG A 169 8.49 -20.76 -2.20
N LYS A 170 9.67 -20.57 -2.81
CA LYS A 170 10.35 -21.58 -3.64
C LYS A 170 10.62 -22.88 -2.89
N GLY A 171 11.02 -22.80 -1.62
CA GLY A 171 11.31 -23.93 -0.74
C GLY A 171 10.10 -24.63 -0.13
N GLN A 172 8.87 -24.14 -0.34
CA GLN A 172 7.65 -24.71 0.26
C GLN A 172 6.53 -24.81 -0.78
N ARG A 173 6.79 -25.55 -1.86
CA ARG A 173 5.93 -25.62 -3.04
C ARG A 173 4.50 -26.15 -2.80
N TYR A 174 4.29 -26.86 -1.68
CA TYR A 174 2.99 -27.47 -1.34
C TYR A 174 2.03 -26.51 -0.62
N TYR A 175 2.53 -25.44 0.00
CA TYR A 175 1.72 -24.45 0.70
C TYR A 175 1.24 -23.37 -0.26
N LYS A 176 -0.08 -23.19 -0.38
CA LYS A 176 -0.70 -22.20 -1.26
C LYS A 176 -1.43 -21.17 -0.41
N ASN A 177 -1.19 -19.89 -0.64
CA ASN A 177 -1.78 -18.83 0.15
C ASN A 177 -2.28 -17.67 -0.70
N THR A 178 -3.28 -16.96 -0.20
CA THR A 178 -3.85 -15.76 -0.82
C THR A 178 -2.80 -14.69 -1.12
N PRO A 179 -1.79 -14.43 -0.26
CA PRO A 179 -0.73 -13.45 -0.54
C PRO A 179 0.11 -13.72 -1.78
N ALA A 180 0.28 -14.97 -2.21
CA ALA A 180 1.02 -15.31 -3.43
C ALA A 180 0.13 -15.49 -4.67
N ASN A 181 -1.20 -15.44 -4.52
CA ASN A 181 -2.16 -15.68 -5.60
C ASN A 181 -3.00 -14.45 -5.93
N GLY A 182 -3.49 -13.75 -4.91
CA GLY A 182 -4.22 -12.49 -5.03
C GLY A 182 -3.47 -11.43 -5.83
N PRO A 183 -2.25 -11.02 -5.44
CA PRO A 183 -1.51 -10.00 -6.16
C PRO A 183 -1.02 -10.50 -7.52
N ALA A 184 -0.72 -11.79 -7.70
CA ALA A 184 -0.44 -12.37 -9.01
C ALA A 184 -1.60 -12.19 -10.00
N ILE A 185 -2.85 -12.37 -9.56
CA ILE A 185 -4.04 -12.10 -10.42
C ILE A 185 -4.09 -10.63 -10.82
N ILE A 186 -3.91 -9.74 -9.84
CA ILE A 186 -3.92 -8.28 -10.05
C ILE A 186 -2.81 -7.89 -11.04
N LEU A 187 -1.60 -8.42 -10.85
CA LEU A 187 -0.44 -8.16 -11.71
C LEU A 187 -0.69 -8.64 -13.13
N ALA A 188 -1.13 -9.89 -13.31
CA ALA A 188 -1.39 -10.47 -14.61
C ALA A 188 -2.52 -9.72 -15.36
N ALA A 189 -3.63 -9.42 -14.69
CA ALA A 189 -4.72 -8.63 -15.27
C ALA A 189 -4.26 -7.21 -15.64
N ARG A 190 -3.37 -6.61 -14.83
CA ARG A 190 -2.82 -5.29 -15.12
C ARG A 190 -1.83 -5.31 -16.28
N LEU A 191 -0.94 -6.29 -16.35
CA LEU A 191 -0.01 -6.46 -17.47
C LEU A 191 -0.77 -6.67 -18.79
N TYR A 192 -1.84 -7.47 -18.78
CA TYR A 192 -2.72 -7.61 -19.95
C TYR A 192 -3.29 -6.26 -20.41
N GLN A 193 -3.82 -5.44 -19.50
CA GLN A 193 -4.37 -4.12 -19.85
C GLN A 193 -3.32 -3.16 -20.46
N ARG A 194 -2.02 -3.38 -20.23
CA ARG A 194 -0.92 -2.53 -20.69
C ARG A 194 -0.28 -3.05 -21.97
N LEU A 195 -0.15 -4.37 -22.08
CA LEU A 195 0.63 -5.04 -23.12
C LEU A 195 -0.24 -5.82 -24.10
N ASN A 196 -1.53 -5.98 -23.81
CA ASN A 196 -2.50 -6.74 -24.58
C ASN A 196 -2.06 -8.19 -24.89
N ARG A 197 -1.27 -8.80 -23.99
CA ARG A 197 -0.80 -10.19 -24.13
C ARG A 197 -1.84 -11.14 -23.58
N GLN A 198 -2.50 -11.89 -24.46
CA GLN A 198 -3.55 -12.84 -24.06
C GLN A 198 -3.10 -13.82 -22.98
N THR A 199 -1.83 -14.25 -23.02
CA THR A 199 -1.23 -15.12 -22.01
C THR A 199 -1.31 -14.54 -20.59
N ASP A 200 -1.20 -13.22 -20.42
CA ASP A 200 -1.33 -12.58 -19.10
C ASP A 200 -2.78 -12.64 -18.60
N LEU A 201 -3.77 -12.45 -19.49
CA LEU A 201 -5.18 -12.60 -19.13
C LEU A 201 -5.53 -14.06 -18.78
N ASP A 202 -4.98 -15.02 -19.52
CA ASP A 202 -5.22 -16.45 -19.27
C ASP A 202 -4.67 -16.87 -17.91
N TRP A 203 -3.48 -16.37 -17.54
CA TRP A 203 -2.93 -16.55 -16.19
C TRP A 203 -3.80 -15.90 -15.13
N ALA A 204 -4.24 -14.66 -15.32
CA ALA A 204 -5.10 -13.97 -14.36
C ALA A 204 -6.38 -14.77 -14.07
N LYS A 205 -7.05 -15.26 -15.11
CA LYS A 205 -8.25 -16.10 -14.98
C LYS A 205 -7.95 -17.43 -14.29
N LYS A 206 -6.90 -18.14 -14.72
CA LYS A 206 -6.49 -19.43 -14.16
C LYS A 206 -6.23 -19.35 -12.65
N ILE A 207 -5.51 -18.31 -12.20
CA ILE A 207 -5.20 -18.13 -10.78
C ILE A 207 -6.46 -17.70 -10.01
N TYR A 208 -7.29 -16.82 -10.59
CA TYR A 208 -8.52 -16.35 -9.96
C TYR A 208 -9.54 -17.47 -9.74
N ASP A 209 -9.74 -18.32 -10.74
CA ASP A 209 -10.66 -19.46 -10.64
C ASP A 209 -10.23 -20.42 -9.52
N TRP A 210 -8.92 -20.66 -9.39
CA TRP A 210 -8.38 -21.45 -8.27
C TRP A 210 -8.54 -20.73 -6.92
N GLN A 211 -8.26 -19.43 -6.86
CA GLN A 211 -8.36 -18.62 -5.64
C GLN A 211 -9.80 -18.61 -5.10
N LEU A 212 -10.79 -18.35 -5.97
CA LEU A 212 -12.20 -18.35 -5.56
C LEU A 212 -12.65 -19.73 -5.10
N LYS A 213 -12.29 -20.78 -5.83
CA LYS A 213 -12.70 -22.16 -5.51
C LYS A 213 -12.10 -22.64 -4.18
N THR A 214 -10.86 -22.26 -3.88
CA THR A 214 -10.07 -22.88 -2.79
C THR A 214 -10.04 -22.03 -1.53
N LEU A 215 -9.94 -20.70 -1.66
CA LEU A 215 -9.63 -19.79 -0.56
C LEU A 215 -10.67 -18.68 -0.37
N VAL A 216 -11.82 -18.77 -1.03
CA VAL A 216 -12.96 -17.86 -0.78
C VAL A 216 -14.18 -18.67 -0.39
N ASP A 217 -14.80 -18.31 0.73
CA ASP A 217 -16.11 -18.83 1.10
C ASP A 217 -17.16 -18.31 0.11
N PRO A 218 -17.80 -19.18 -0.69
CA PRO A 218 -18.75 -18.75 -1.72
C PRO A 218 -20.03 -18.14 -1.14
N ALA A 219 -20.40 -18.46 0.10
CA ALA A 219 -21.61 -17.94 0.73
C ALA A 219 -21.44 -16.50 1.21
N THR A 220 -20.26 -16.18 1.74
CA THR A 220 -20.00 -14.90 2.40
C THR A 220 -19.08 -13.98 1.58
N GLY A 221 -18.17 -14.54 0.79
CA GLY A 221 -17.06 -13.80 0.18
C GLY A 221 -15.86 -13.61 1.12
N PHE A 222 -15.84 -14.27 2.30
CA PHE A 222 -14.69 -14.27 3.19
C PHE A 222 -13.49 -14.98 2.53
N VAL A 223 -12.30 -14.39 2.68
CA VAL A 223 -11.06 -14.91 2.10
C VAL A 223 -10.18 -15.53 3.18
N TYR A 224 -9.88 -16.82 3.02
CA TYR A 224 -8.95 -17.57 3.86
C TYR A 224 -7.50 -17.19 3.55
N ASP A 225 -6.61 -17.36 4.53
CA ASP A 225 -5.19 -17.02 4.33
C ASP A 225 -4.47 -18.00 3.40
N GLY A 226 -4.67 -19.29 3.63
CA GLY A 226 -4.01 -20.32 2.83
C GLY A 226 -4.46 -21.72 3.18
N ILE A 227 -3.92 -22.67 2.42
CA ILE A 227 -4.22 -24.08 2.50
C ILE A 227 -2.94 -24.90 2.42
N ASN A 228 -2.87 -25.97 3.21
CA ASN A 228 -1.79 -26.95 3.19
C ASN A 228 -0.45 -26.40 3.72
N SER A 229 -0.45 -25.54 4.75
CA SER A 229 0.78 -24.99 5.36
C SER A 229 1.67 -26.07 5.98
N ASP A 230 1.05 -27.06 6.62
CA ASP A 230 1.71 -28.17 7.31
C ASP A 230 1.70 -29.46 6.47
N ASN A 231 1.46 -29.32 5.16
CA ASN A 231 1.32 -30.43 4.21
C ASN A 231 0.24 -31.46 4.58
N ASP A 232 -0.85 -31.02 5.22
CA ASP A 232 -1.95 -31.86 5.72
C ASP A 232 -3.29 -31.67 4.97
N GLY A 233 -3.29 -30.87 3.91
CA GLY A 233 -4.43 -30.53 3.06
C GLY A 233 -5.44 -29.56 3.69
N LYS A 234 -5.19 -29.00 4.88
CA LYS A 234 -6.18 -28.18 5.59
C LYS A 234 -6.06 -26.70 5.25
N THR A 235 -7.21 -26.04 5.19
CA THR A 235 -7.32 -24.57 5.10
C THR A 235 -7.17 -23.94 6.47
N ASN A 236 -6.43 -22.84 6.56
CA ASN A 236 -6.34 -22.06 7.79
C ASN A 236 -7.62 -21.23 7.98
N THR A 237 -8.43 -21.61 8.97
CA THR A 237 -9.69 -20.94 9.30
C THR A 237 -9.58 -19.96 10.47
N THR A 238 -8.41 -19.90 11.12
CA THR A 238 -8.18 -19.05 12.30
C THR A 238 -7.64 -17.68 11.93
N TRP A 239 -6.83 -17.61 10.86
CA TRP A 239 -6.24 -16.38 10.37
C TRP A 239 -7.25 -15.57 9.55
N LYS A 240 -7.68 -14.45 10.14
CA LYS A 240 -8.60 -13.49 9.51
C LYS A 240 -7.90 -12.15 9.35
N PHE A 241 -7.42 -11.89 8.14
CA PHE A 241 -6.63 -10.71 7.83
C PHE A 241 -7.27 -9.82 6.76
N THR A 242 -7.10 -8.51 6.92
CA THR A 242 -7.71 -7.51 6.04
C THR A 242 -7.12 -7.55 4.62
N TYR A 243 -5.81 -7.74 4.47
CA TYR A 243 -5.14 -7.76 3.17
C TYR A 243 -5.62 -8.87 2.24
N ASN A 244 -5.93 -10.06 2.76
CA ASN A 244 -6.48 -11.16 1.95
C ASN A 244 -7.81 -10.77 1.31
N GLN A 245 -8.65 -10.03 2.05
CA GLN A 245 -9.90 -9.52 1.52
C GLN A 245 -9.63 -8.45 0.45
N GLY A 246 -8.71 -7.52 0.74
CA GLY A 246 -8.26 -6.49 -0.20
C GLY A 246 -7.76 -7.05 -1.53
N LEU A 247 -7.00 -8.14 -1.47
CA LEU A 247 -6.45 -8.83 -2.63
C LEU A 247 -7.54 -9.41 -3.54
N VAL A 248 -8.57 -10.07 -2.99
CA VAL A 248 -9.67 -10.61 -3.81
C VAL A 248 -10.56 -9.49 -4.36
N ILE A 249 -10.78 -8.41 -3.60
CA ILE A 249 -11.44 -7.19 -4.09
C ILE A 249 -10.69 -6.63 -5.30
N GLY A 250 -9.37 -6.46 -5.17
CA GLY A 250 -8.51 -5.96 -6.23
C GLY A 250 -8.50 -6.86 -7.45
N ALA A 251 -8.36 -8.18 -7.25
CA ALA A 251 -8.31 -9.17 -8.31
C ALA A 251 -9.60 -9.20 -9.13
N GLY A 252 -10.77 -9.22 -8.48
CA GLY A 252 -12.06 -9.17 -9.15
C GLY A 252 -12.25 -7.86 -9.92
N LEU A 253 -11.86 -6.72 -9.34
CA LEU A 253 -11.94 -5.43 -10.01
C LEU A 253 -11.06 -5.36 -11.27
N GLU A 254 -9.81 -5.82 -11.21
CA GLU A 254 -8.90 -5.79 -12.36
C GLU A 254 -9.36 -6.76 -13.47
N LEU A 255 -9.90 -7.94 -13.12
CA LEU A 255 -10.49 -8.85 -14.10
C LEU A 255 -11.77 -8.28 -14.72
N TYR A 256 -12.61 -7.61 -13.94
CA TYR A 256 -13.74 -6.86 -14.48
C TYR A 256 -13.27 -5.79 -15.47
N ARG A 257 -12.23 -5.01 -15.13
CA ARG A 257 -11.68 -3.99 -16.03
C ARG A 257 -11.15 -4.58 -17.33
N ALA A 258 -10.45 -5.71 -17.25
CA ALA A 258 -9.88 -6.42 -18.38
C ALA A 258 -10.92 -7.09 -19.29
N THR A 259 -12.04 -7.57 -18.75
CA THR A 259 -12.98 -8.44 -19.49
C THR A 259 -14.39 -7.89 -19.64
N LYS A 260 -14.77 -6.90 -18.81
CA LYS A 260 -16.13 -6.39 -18.62
C LYS A 260 -17.16 -7.42 -18.17
N ASN A 261 -16.71 -8.60 -17.69
CA ASN A 261 -17.60 -9.59 -17.11
C ASN A 261 -18.00 -9.18 -15.68
N GLU A 262 -19.29 -8.90 -15.48
CA GLU A 262 -19.86 -8.42 -14.21
C GLU A 262 -19.71 -9.41 -13.06
N ALA A 263 -19.54 -10.72 -13.33
CA ALA A 263 -19.33 -11.72 -12.28
C ALA A 263 -18.14 -11.35 -11.37
N TYR A 264 -17.02 -10.91 -11.97
CA TYR A 264 -15.82 -10.51 -11.24
C TYR A 264 -16.06 -9.27 -10.36
N LEU A 265 -16.86 -8.32 -10.84
CA LEU A 265 -17.21 -7.12 -10.06
C LEU A 265 -18.13 -7.48 -8.89
N ASN A 266 -19.09 -8.38 -9.13
CA ASN A 266 -20.01 -8.85 -8.10
C ASN A 266 -19.27 -9.61 -6.99
N ASP A 267 -18.25 -10.41 -7.33
CA ASP A 267 -17.39 -11.07 -6.35
C ASP A 267 -16.59 -10.05 -5.52
N ALA A 268 -16.01 -9.02 -6.16
CA ALA A 268 -15.31 -7.94 -5.44
C ALA A 268 -16.23 -7.17 -4.48
N ILE A 269 -17.46 -6.85 -4.91
CA ILE A 269 -18.47 -6.19 -4.06
C ILE A 269 -18.89 -7.10 -2.90
N ARG A 270 -19.08 -8.42 -3.14
CA ARG A 270 -19.43 -9.38 -2.09
C ARG A 270 -18.36 -9.44 -1.00
N THR A 271 -17.09 -9.59 -1.37
CA THR A 271 -15.97 -9.60 -0.41
C THR A 271 -15.82 -8.26 0.32
N ALA A 272 -15.98 -7.13 -0.36
CA ALA A 272 -15.95 -5.82 0.28
C ALA A 272 -17.07 -5.66 1.32
N ASN A 273 -18.30 -6.05 0.96
CA ASN A 273 -19.45 -5.97 1.87
C ASN A 273 -19.26 -6.87 3.10
N PHE A 274 -18.76 -8.11 2.91
CA PHE A 274 -18.40 -8.99 4.02
C PHE A 274 -17.38 -8.34 4.94
N THR A 275 -16.30 -7.78 4.37
CA THR A 275 -15.20 -7.18 5.13
C THR A 275 -15.68 -6.03 6.01
N LEU A 276 -16.58 -5.19 5.51
CA LEU A 276 -17.16 -4.07 6.25
C LEU A 276 -18.14 -4.52 7.33
N ALA A 277 -18.85 -5.64 7.11
CA ALA A 277 -19.87 -6.16 8.03
C ALA A 277 -19.30 -7.08 9.13
N ASP A 278 -18.17 -7.76 8.88
CA ASP A 278 -17.61 -8.70 9.83
C ASP A 278 -16.98 -7.99 11.04
N PRO A 279 -17.41 -8.28 12.28
CA PRO A 279 -16.93 -7.60 13.47
C PRO A 279 -15.47 -7.94 13.82
N ASN A 280 -14.90 -9.02 13.27
CA ASN A 280 -13.50 -9.39 13.51
C ASN A 280 -12.54 -8.70 12.54
N LEU A 281 -13.05 -8.10 11.46
CA LEU A 281 -12.30 -7.32 10.49
C LEU A 281 -12.55 -5.81 10.64
N SER A 282 -13.79 -5.42 10.92
CA SER A 282 -14.27 -4.03 10.90
C SER A 282 -15.15 -3.66 12.12
N GLY A 283 -14.81 -4.15 13.31
CA GLY A 283 -15.55 -3.91 14.55
C GLY A 283 -15.79 -2.42 14.83
N SER A 284 -17.04 -2.05 15.14
CA SER A 284 -17.46 -0.65 15.37
C SER A 284 -17.17 0.31 14.19
N GLY A 285 -17.06 -0.22 12.97
CA GLY A 285 -16.79 0.57 11.76
C GLY A 285 -15.32 0.95 11.56
N LEU A 286 -14.41 0.38 12.36
CA LEU A 286 -12.96 0.58 12.23
C LEU A 286 -12.28 -0.72 11.86
N LEU A 287 -11.29 -0.64 10.98
CA LEU A 287 -10.43 -1.78 10.67
C LEU A 287 -9.68 -2.22 11.94
N LYS A 288 -9.66 -3.53 12.16
CA LYS A 288 -9.08 -4.15 13.35
C LYS A 288 -7.59 -3.79 13.54
N ASP A 289 -7.14 -3.91 14.79
CA ASP A 289 -5.72 -4.01 15.09
C ASP A 289 -5.20 -5.39 14.64
N GLU A 290 -4.15 -5.40 13.83
CA GLU A 290 -3.50 -6.61 13.31
C GLU A 290 -2.06 -6.73 13.82
N GLY A 291 -1.71 -5.92 14.82
CA GLY A 291 -0.38 -5.89 15.42
C GLY A 291 0.66 -5.18 14.56
N ASN A 292 1.91 -5.32 14.99
CA ASN A 292 3.10 -4.81 14.30
C ASN A 292 3.69 -5.89 13.37
N GLY A 293 4.93 -5.73 12.91
CA GLY A 293 5.55 -6.59 11.91
C GLY A 293 4.76 -6.55 10.62
N ASP A 294 4.62 -7.70 9.96
CA ASP A 294 3.88 -7.80 8.69
C ASP A 294 2.41 -7.36 8.84
N GLY A 295 1.78 -7.71 9.98
CA GLY A 295 0.39 -7.36 10.29
C GLY A 295 0.12 -5.85 10.29
N GLY A 296 1.15 -5.05 10.57
CA GLY A 296 1.06 -3.59 10.54
C GLY A 296 0.69 -3.04 9.15
N LEU A 297 0.99 -3.78 8.07
CA LEU A 297 0.79 -3.36 6.68
C LEU A 297 -0.55 -3.83 6.11
N PHE A 298 -1.20 -4.84 6.70
CA PHE A 298 -2.32 -5.53 6.08
C PHE A 298 -3.49 -4.59 5.71
N LYS A 299 -3.81 -3.62 6.58
CA LYS A 299 -4.83 -2.60 6.32
C LYS A 299 -4.53 -1.77 5.07
N ALA A 300 -3.26 -1.47 4.78
CA ALA A 300 -2.86 -0.71 3.59
C ALA A 300 -3.40 -1.35 2.29
N VAL A 301 -3.27 -2.68 2.20
CA VAL A 301 -3.68 -3.45 1.03
C VAL A 301 -5.20 -3.38 0.85
N LEU A 302 -5.97 -3.61 1.92
CA LEU A 302 -7.42 -3.47 1.89
C LEU A 302 -7.84 -2.06 1.49
N VAL A 303 -7.28 -1.03 2.13
CA VAL A 303 -7.57 0.37 1.83
C VAL A 303 -7.32 0.68 0.35
N ARG A 304 -6.18 0.25 -0.20
CA ARG A 304 -5.82 0.53 -1.60
C ARG A 304 -6.88 -0.02 -2.55
N TYR A 305 -7.25 -1.29 -2.41
CA TYR A 305 -8.20 -1.92 -3.34
C TYR A 305 -9.66 -1.54 -3.08
N LEU A 306 -10.04 -1.31 -1.82
CA LEU A 306 -11.37 -0.77 -1.49
C LEU A 306 -11.54 0.65 -2.04
N THR A 307 -10.51 1.48 -2.03
CA THR A 307 -10.52 2.82 -2.65
C THR A 307 -10.72 2.74 -4.17
N LEU A 308 -10.05 1.79 -4.83
CA LEU A 308 -10.24 1.58 -6.27
C LEU A 308 -11.66 1.08 -6.59
N LEU A 309 -12.22 0.21 -5.76
CA LEU A 309 -13.62 -0.24 -5.92
C LEU A 309 -14.61 0.90 -5.65
N ALA A 310 -14.36 1.72 -4.61
CA ALA A 310 -15.19 2.86 -4.25
C ALA A 310 -15.22 3.97 -5.32
N THR A 311 -14.26 3.98 -6.24
CA THR A 311 -14.18 4.96 -7.34
C THR A 311 -14.62 4.39 -8.69
N GLU A 312 -14.86 3.08 -8.79
CA GLU A 312 -15.26 2.41 -10.04
C GLU A 312 -16.70 2.76 -10.45
N PRO A 313 -16.94 3.44 -11.59
CA PRO A 313 -18.29 3.87 -11.99
C PRO A 313 -19.32 2.74 -12.14
N ALA A 314 -18.87 1.52 -12.47
CA ALA A 314 -19.73 0.35 -12.56
C ALA A 314 -20.28 -0.12 -11.20
N VAL A 315 -19.69 0.30 -10.08
CA VAL A 315 -20.20 0.00 -8.74
C VAL A 315 -21.38 0.94 -8.43
N PRO A 316 -22.52 0.41 -7.94
CA PRO A 316 -23.68 1.23 -7.59
C PRO A 316 -23.32 2.40 -6.67
N ALA A 317 -23.88 3.59 -6.94
CA ALA A 317 -23.52 4.82 -6.24
C ALA A 317 -23.71 4.75 -4.71
N ALA A 318 -24.78 4.09 -4.25
CA ALA A 318 -25.01 3.86 -2.82
C ALA A 318 -23.90 2.97 -2.20
N THR A 319 -23.51 1.90 -2.89
CA THR A 319 -22.42 1.02 -2.49
C THR A 319 -21.08 1.76 -2.41
N ARG A 320 -20.76 2.58 -3.42
CA ARG A 320 -19.56 3.45 -3.40
C ARG A 320 -19.59 4.41 -2.22
N THR A 321 -20.73 5.04 -1.96
CA THR A 321 -20.91 5.96 -0.82
C THR A 321 -20.64 5.26 0.52
N ASN A 322 -21.10 4.02 0.68
CA ASN A 322 -20.83 3.23 1.88
C ASN A 322 -19.32 2.97 2.08
N TYR A 323 -18.61 2.61 1.00
CA TYR A 323 -17.16 2.39 1.06
C TYR A 323 -16.39 3.68 1.37
N VAL A 324 -16.78 4.81 0.75
CA VAL A 324 -16.22 6.13 1.05
C VAL A 324 -16.43 6.50 2.51
N ASN A 325 -17.64 6.31 3.03
CA ASN A 325 -17.95 6.63 4.43
C ASN A 325 -17.16 5.77 5.40
N PHE A 326 -17.02 4.46 5.12
CA PHE A 326 -16.19 3.56 5.92
C PHE A 326 -14.73 4.02 5.97
N LEU A 327 -14.12 4.33 4.82
CA LEU A 327 -12.74 4.82 4.75
C LEU A 327 -12.60 6.20 5.41
N THR A 328 -13.61 7.07 5.29
CA THR A 328 -13.64 8.38 5.96
C THR A 328 -13.60 8.20 7.48
N THR A 329 -14.45 7.36 8.07
CA THR A 329 -14.46 7.09 9.51
C THR A 329 -13.09 6.61 10.01
N ASN A 330 -12.46 5.71 9.25
CA ASN A 330 -11.12 5.20 9.58
C ASN A 330 -10.05 6.30 9.51
N ALA A 331 -10.05 7.12 8.44
CA ALA A 331 -9.08 8.18 8.25
C ALA A 331 -9.22 9.30 9.28
N GLU A 332 -10.45 9.68 9.60
CA GLU A 332 -10.73 10.68 10.63
C GLU A 332 -10.29 10.19 12.01
N THR A 333 -10.54 8.91 12.33
CA THR A 333 -10.11 8.28 13.58
C THR A 333 -8.59 8.20 13.67
N LEU A 334 -7.93 7.71 12.63
CA LEU A 334 -6.47 7.68 12.53
C LEU A 334 -5.90 9.07 12.76
N TRP A 335 -6.41 10.07 12.05
CA TRP A 335 -5.86 11.41 12.11
C TRP A 335 -6.06 12.06 13.49
N ARG A 336 -7.24 11.94 14.10
CA ARG A 336 -7.53 12.58 15.39
C ARG A 336 -6.90 11.87 16.57
N SER A 337 -6.99 10.54 16.60
CA SER A 337 -6.71 9.73 17.79
C SER A 337 -5.47 8.85 17.61
N GLY A 338 -5.30 8.25 16.42
CA GLY A 338 -4.23 7.31 16.10
C GLY A 338 -2.89 7.92 15.70
N THR A 339 -2.82 9.24 15.50
CA THR A 339 -1.61 9.90 14.97
C THR A 339 -0.83 10.57 16.09
N GLN A 340 0.42 10.16 16.28
CA GLN A 340 1.36 10.88 17.14
C GLN A 340 1.89 12.11 16.41
N LYS A 341 1.54 13.30 16.91
CA LYS A 341 2.01 14.61 16.41
C LYS A 341 3.04 15.23 17.37
N PRO A 342 4.04 15.99 16.88
CA PRO A 342 4.20 16.49 15.51
C PRO A 342 4.88 15.51 14.53
N GLN A 343 5.32 14.33 14.97
CA GLN A 343 6.11 13.39 14.14
C GLN A 343 5.31 12.76 12.99
N VAL A 344 3.98 12.75 13.08
CA VAL A 344 3.04 12.12 12.14
C VAL A 344 3.39 10.65 11.91
N VAL A 345 3.44 9.92 13.02
CA VAL A 345 3.66 8.47 13.01
C VAL A 345 2.45 7.70 13.53
N PHE A 346 2.24 6.51 12.98
CA PHE A 346 1.05 5.70 13.19
C PHE A 346 1.37 4.35 13.85
N GLY A 347 0.49 3.92 14.75
CA GLY A 347 0.50 2.59 15.34
C GLY A 347 -0.42 1.60 14.60
N PRO A 348 -0.48 0.34 15.05
CA PRO A 348 -1.27 -0.70 14.41
C PRO A 348 -2.79 -0.56 14.70
N ASN A 349 -3.15 0.11 15.80
CA ASN A 349 -4.52 0.47 16.15
C ASN A 349 -4.78 1.95 15.80
N TRP A 350 -5.64 2.21 14.82
CA TRP A 350 -5.92 3.57 14.36
C TRP A 350 -6.70 4.44 15.36
N ALA A 351 -7.24 3.87 16.43
CA ALA A 351 -7.83 4.66 17.53
C ALA A 351 -6.79 5.10 18.58
N ASN A 352 -5.57 4.55 18.55
CA ASN A 352 -4.55 4.77 19.58
C ASN A 352 -3.22 5.22 18.98
N ARG A 353 -2.77 6.42 19.32
CA ARG A 353 -1.43 6.90 18.92
C ARG A 353 -0.31 6.05 19.50
N PRO A 354 0.79 5.83 18.75
CA PRO A 354 1.92 5.04 19.24
C PRO A 354 2.65 5.71 20.42
N THR A 355 3.07 4.91 21.39
CA THR A 355 3.79 5.38 22.58
C THR A 355 5.18 5.89 22.22
N ASN A 356 5.58 7.03 22.79
CA ASN A 356 6.89 7.66 22.59
C ASN A 356 7.26 7.97 21.12
N GLY A 357 6.28 8.01 20.21
CA GLY A 357 6.52 8.24 18.79
C GLY A 357 7.35 7.17 18.08
N LYS A 358 7.41 5.96 18.63
CA LYS A 358 8.06 4.81 17.97
C LYS A 358 7.05 4.09 17.08
N ALA A 359 7.42 3.83 15.84
CA ALA A 359 6.58 3.12 14.87
C ALA A 359 7.44 2.21 13.98
N GLU A 360 6.79 1.19 13.43
CA GLU A 360 7.36 0.34 12.40
C GLU A 360 6.97 0.85 11.02
N LEU A 361 7.79 0.54 10.02
CA LEU A 361 7.53 0.94 8.64
C LEU A 361 6.17 0.44 8.17
N THR A 362 5.80 -0.78 8.52
CA THR A 362 4.56 -1.43 8.10
C THR A 362 3.32 -0.68 8.60
N THR A 363 3.29 -0.29 9.89
CA THR A 363 2.19 0.51 10.45
C THR A 363 2.17 1.92 9.85
N GLN A 364 3.34 2.50 9.60
CA GLN A 364 3.45 3.81 8.94
C GLN A 364 2.85 3.77 7.53
N LEU A 365 3.18 2.75 6.75
CA LEU A 365 2.69 2.58 5.38
C LEU A 365 1.19 2.38 5.31
N SER A 366 0.61 1.65 6.27
CA SER A 366 -0.85 1.53 6.41
C SER A 366 -1.53 2.87 6.63
N GLY A 367 -1.04 3.68 7.58
CA GLY A 367 -1.61 4.99 7.82
C GLY A 367 -1.42 5.93 6.62
N ALA A 368 -0.24 5.95 6.02
CA ALA A 368 0.04 6.79 4.86
C ALA A 368 -0.84 6.42 3.64
N THR A 369 -1.04 5.12 3.39
CA THR A 369 -1.92 4.65 2.32
C THR A 369 -3.37 5.11 2.52
N LEU A 370 -3.88 5.07 3.75
CA LEU A 370 -5.22 5.58 4.08
C LEU A 370 -5.35 7.09 3.86
N LEU A 371 -4.37 7.86 4.30
CA LEU A 371 -4.42 9.32 4.15
C LEU A 371 -4.27 9.75 2.68
N GLU A 372 -3.41 9.09 1.91
CA GLU A 372 -3.34 9.30 0.45
C GLU A 372 -4.64 8.88 -0.25
N ALA A 373 -5.30 7.79 0.18
CA ALA A 373 -6.59 7.38 -0.37
C ALA A 373 -7.66 8.47 -0.21
N MET A 374 -7.69 9.18 0.93
CA MET A 374 -8.66 10.25 1.15
C MET A 374 -8.55 11.40 0.15
N THR A 375 -7.35 11.68 -0.38
CA THR A 375 -7.15 12.71 -1.42
C THR A 375 -7.82 12.37 -2.76
N ARG A 376 -8.17 11.08 -2.97
CA ARG A 376 -8.91 10.62 -4.15
C ARG A 376 -10.41 10.57 -3.92
N LEU A 377 -10.85 10.52 -2.67
CA LEU A 377 -12.24 10.29 -2.30
C LEU A 377 -12.98 11.57 -1.88
N LYS A 378 -12.26 12.63 -1.50
CA LYS A 378 -12.82 13.84 -0.88
C LYS A 378 -12.25 15.14 -1.45
#